data_AF-A0A9E0HNU6-F1
#
_entry.id   AF-A0A9E0HNU6-F1
#
_cell.length_a   1.000
_cell.length_b   1.000
_cell.length_c   1.000
_cell.angle_alpha   90.00
_cell.angle_beta   90.00
_cell.angle_gamma   90.00
#
_symmetry.space_group_name_H-M   'P 1'
#
loop_
_entity.id
_entity.type
_entity.pdbx_description
1 polymer ?
#
loop_
_entity_poly.entity_id
_entity_poly.type
_entity_poly.pdbx_seq_one_letter_code
_entity_poly.pdbx_strand_id
1 'polypeptide(L)'
;TVVVRIGPKAAKRYHAGLVYGGFACLVLFTALHFRGWWQYAFLLTFVLLDRHVRTVQRTAEPRDLDPQLKVLALTTLVTALLFSLGLIPG
;
A
#
# COMPACT_ATOMS: atom_id res chain seq x y z
N THR A 1 -12.60 -17.49 -6.21
CA THR A 1 -11.60 -16.40 -6.35
C THR A 1 -10.20 -16.99 -6.38
N VAL A 2 -9.20 -16.32 -6.96
CA VAL A 2 -7.81 -16.81 -7.07
C VAL A 2 -7.26 -17.32 -5.72
N VAL A 3 -7.69 -16.71 -4.61
CA VAL A 3 -7.42 -17.11 -3.22
C VAL A 3 -7.74 -18.58 -2.89
N VAL A 4 -8.79 -19.15 -3.49
CA VAL A 4 -9.23 -20.54 -3.24
C VAL A 4 -8.29 -21.56 -3.91
N ARG A 5 -7.57 -21.19 -4.98
CA ARG A 5 -6.71 -22.11 -5.73
C ARG A 5 -5.26 -22.17 -5.24
N ILE A 6 -4.78 -21.16 -4.52
CA ILE A 6 -3.36 -21.04 -4.12
C ILE A 6 -3.16 -21.25 -2.61
N GLY A 7 -4.25 -21.25 -1.83
CA GLY A 7 -4.22 -21.40 -0.39
C GLY A 7 -3.88 -20.11 0.36
N PRO A 8 -4.30 -20.00 1.64
CA PRO A 8 -4.26 -18.75 2.42
C PRO A 8 -2.84 -18.18 2.59
N LYS A 9 -1.82 -19.04 2.66
CA LYS A 9 -0.41 -18.62 2.78
C LYS A 9 0.13 -17.99 1.49
N ALA A 10 -0.35 -18.39 0.32
CA ALA A 10 0.10 -17.83 -0.96
C ALA A 10 -0.69 -16.58 -1.34
N ALA A 11 -1.99 -16.52 -1.00
CA ALA A 11 -2.81 -15.32 -1.16
C ALA A 11 -2.22 -14.11 -0.41
N LYS A 12 -1.74 -14.32 0.83
CA LYS A 12 -1.06 -13.28 1.62
C LYS A 12 0.23 -12.77 0.98
N ARG A 13 1.03 -13.66 0.40
CA ARG A 13 2.27 -13.30 -0.32
C ARG A 13 1.98 -12.53 -1.60
N TYR A 14 0.95 -12.96 -2.34
CA TYR A 14 0.49 -12.25 -3.54
C TYR A 14 0.02 -10.84 -3.23
N HIS A 15 -0.76 -10.67 -2.15
CA HIS A 15 -1.23 -9.36 -1.70
C HIS A 15 -0.07 -8.44 -1.30
N ALA A 16 0.89 -8.96 -0.52
CA ALA A 16 2.10 -8.21 -0.18
C ALA A 16 2.86 -7.76 -1.43
N GLY A 17 3.04 -8.67 -2.41
CA GLY A 17 3.70 -8.34 -3.67
C GLY A 17 3.00 -7.21 -4.46
N LEU A 18 1.67 -7.24 -4.50
CA LEU A 18 0.88 -6.18 -5.16
C LEU A 18 1.04 -4.83 -4.47
N VAL A 19 1.04 -4.82 -3.14
CA VAL A 19 1.18 -3.60 -2.33
C VAL A 19 2.58 -3.01 -2.50
N TYR A 20 3.64 -3.81 -2.33
CA TYR A 20 5.02 -3.34 -2.51
C TYR A 20 5.32 -2.95 -3.96
N GLY A 21 4.77 -3.68 -4.93
CA GLY A 21 4.92 -3.35 -6.36
C GLY A 21 4.27 -2.02 -6.72
N GLY A 22 3.05 -1.76 -6.23
CA GLY A 22 2.38 -0.48 -6.42
C GLY A 22 3.16 0.68 -5.78
N PHE A 23 3.69 0.45 -4.57
CA PHE A 23 4.52 1.45 -3.89
C PHE A 23 5.84 1.73 -4.62
N ALA A 24 6.51 0.69 -5.13
CA ALA A 24 7.72 0.84 -5.93
C ALA A 24 7.46 1.64 -7.22
N CYS A 25 6.29 1.45 -7.84
CA CYS A 25 5.89 2.21 -9.02
C CYS A 25 5.72 3.70 -8.72
N LEU A 26 5.10 4.04 -7.57
CA LEU A 26 5.00 5.42 -7.08
C LEU A 26 6.38 6.05 -6.83
N VAL A 27 7.27 5.33 -6.15
CA VAL A 27 8.65 5.79 -5.89
C VAL A 27 9.41 6.02 -7.19
N LEU A 28 9.31 5.09 -8.14
CA LEU A 28 9.96 5.21 -9.44
C LEU A 28 9.42 6.43 -10.21
N PHE A 29 8.10 6.61 -10.24
CA PHE A 29 7.49 7.76 -10.89
C PHE A 29 7.95 9.09 -10.27
N THR A 30 7.95 9.19 -8.93
CA THR A 30 8.44 10.38 -8.23
C THR A 30 9.92 10.63 -8.48
N ALA A 31 10.75 9.57 -8.55
CA ALA A 31 12.17 9.71 -8.86
C ALA A 31 12.41 10.19 -10.29
N LEU A 32 11.59 9.75 -11.25
CA LEU A 32 11.66 10.21 -12.64
C LEU A 32 11.16 11.66 -12.82
N HIS A 33 10.18 12.07 -12.02
CA HIS A 33 9.56 13.41 -12.06
C HIS A 33 9.90 14.26 -10.83
N PHE A 34 11.15 14.18 -10.37
CA PHE A 34 11.60 14.90 -9.18
C PHE A 34 11.55 16.42 -9.37
N ARG A 35 10.67 17.09 -8.64
CA ARG A 35 10.54 18.56 -8.57
C ARG A 35 10.81 19.11 -7.17
N GLY A 36 10.64 18.31 -6.12
CA GLY A 36 10.91 18.74 -4.75
C GLY A 36 10.62 17.69 -3.69
N TRP A 37 11.16 17.93 -2.49
CA TRP A 37 11.10 17.01 -1.35
C TRP A 37 9.65 16.70 -0.89
N TRP A 38 8.69 17.59 -1.18
CA TRP A 38 7.26 17.36 -0.93
C TRP A 38 6.64 16.22 -1.72
N GLN A 39 7.20 15.86 -2.87
CA GLN A 39 6.73 14.69 -3.60
C GLN A 39 6.99 13.39 -2.86
N TYR A 40 7.93 13.34 -1.90
CA TYR A 40 8.18 12.17 -1.07
C TYR A 40 7.30 12.10 0.18
N ALA A 41 6.34 13.01 0.37
CA ALA A 41 5.47 12.96 1.55
C ALA A 41 4.65 11.65 1.64
N PHE A 42 4.38 10.99 0.51
CA PHE A 42 3.75 9.67 0.50
C PHE A 42 4.65 8.56 1.10
N LEU A 43 5.97 8.76 1.28
CA LEU A 43 6.80 7.79 2.02
C LEU A 43 6.38 7.67 3.48
N LEU A 44 5.74 8.68 4.08
CA LEU A 44 5.23 8.56 5.44
C LEU A 44 4.18 7.45 5.56
N THR A 45 3.37 7.24 4.52
CA THR A 45 2.34 6.20 4.53
C THR A 45 2.92 4.80 4.34
N PHE A 46 4.19 4.68 3.93
CA PHE A 46 4.89 3.39 3.83
C PHE A 46 4.89 2.63 5.16
N VAL A 47 5.14 3.32 6.28
CA VAL A 47 5.16 2.70 7.62
C VAL A 47 3.78 2.12 7.97
N LEU A 48 2.71 2.83 7.58
CA LEU A 48 1.34 2.36 7.77
C LEU A 48 1.03 1.15 6.88
N LEU A 49 1.46 1.19 5.62
CA LEU A 49 1.30 0.11 4.65
C LEU A 49 2.04 -1.16 5.08
N ASP A 50 3.28 -1.02 5.56
CA ASP A 50 4.11 -2.13 6.05
C ASP A 50 3.48 -2.77 7.31
N ARG A 51 2.98 -1.95 8.24
CA ARG A 51 2.18 -2.45 9.38
C ARG A 51 0.95 -3.21 8.90
N HIS A 52 0.22 -2.70 7.92
CA HIS A 52 -0.96 -3.37 7.38
C HIS A 52 -0.60 -4.74 6.78
N VAL A 53 0.42 -4.81 5.91
CA VAL A 53 0.86 -6.08 5.30
C VAL A 53 1.29 -7.10 6.36
N ARG A 54 2.04 -6.68 7.38
CA ARG A 54 2.42 -7.58 8.50
C ARG A 54 1.21 -8.07 9.28
N THR A 55 0.21 -7.21 9.49
CA THR A 55 -0.99 -7.57 10.25
C THR A 55 -1.84 -8.55 9.45
N VAL A 56 -2.06 -8.30 8.15
CA VAL A 56 -2.72 -9.25 7.22
C VAL A 56 -1.98 -10.59 7.15
N GLN A 57 -0.64 -10.57 7.18
CA GLN A 57 0.14 -11.80 7.19
C GLN A 57 -0.06 -12.61 8.48
N ARG A 58 -0.15 -11.96 9.63
CA ARG A 58 -0.38 -12.59 10.94
C ARG A 58 -1.83 -13.01 11.20
N THR A 59 -2.81 -12.30 10.64
CA THR A 59 -4.23 -12.59 10.83
C THR A 59 -4.61 -13.93 10.19
N ALA A 60 -4.94 -14.94 11.01
CA ALA A 60 -5.34 -16.26 10.54
C ALA A 60 -6.83 -16.32 10.12
N GLU A 61 -7.67 -15.51 10.75
CA GLU A 61 -9.12 -15.55 10.59
C GLU A 61 -9.62 -14.44 9.63
N PRO A 62 -10.41 -14.75 8.60
CA PRO A 62 -10.90 -13.77 7.63
C PRO A 62 -11.69 -12.61 8.22
N ARG A 63 -12.40 -12.80 9.35
CA ARG A 63 -13.21 -11.72 9.96
C ARG A 63 -12.37 -10.60 10.54
N ASP A 64 -11.15 -10.90 10.98
CA ASP A 64 -10.21 -9.90 11.47
C ASP A 64 -9.57 -9.07 10.33
N LEU A 65 -9.80 -9.43 9.06
CA LEU A 65 -9.39 -8.63 7.91
C LEU A 65 -10.38 -7.50 7.58
N ASP A 66 -11.67 -7.63 7.87
CA ASP A 66 -12.68 -6.60 7.59
C ASP A 66 -12.32 -5.22 8.17
N PRO A 67 -11.94 -5.10 9.46
CA PRO A 67 -11.51 -3.81 10.00
C PRO A 67 -10.19 -3.34 9.37
N GLN A 68 -9.29 -4.25 9.00
CA GLN A 68 -8.02 -3.89 8.36
C GLN A 68 -8.21 -3.41 6.91
N LEU A 69 -9.18 -3.94 6.18
CA LEU A 69 -9.50 -3.51 4.81
C LEU A 69 -9.93 -2.05 4.77
N LYS A 70 -10.73 -1.59 5.74
CA LYS A 70 -11.07 -0.16 5.89
C LYS A 70 -9.83 0.70 6.14
N VAL A 71 -8.93 0.23 7.02
CA VAL A 71 -7.67 0.94 7.31
C VAL A 71 -6.78 1.02 6.08
N LEU A 72 -6.66 -0.07 5.31
CA LEU A 72 -5.91 -0.09 4.05
C LEU A 72 -6.49 0.92 3.07
N ALA A 73 -7.80 0.87 2.82
CA ALA A 73 -8.46 1.74 1.86
C ALA A 73 -8.23 3.23 2.18
N LEU A 74 -8.39 3.62 3.46
CA LEU A 74 -8.09 4.97 3.94
C LEU A 74 -6.61 5.31 3.78
N THR A 75 -5.71 4.39 4.12
CA THR A 75 -4.26 4.61 3.98
C THR A 75 -3.87 4.82 2.52
N THR A 76 -4.39 4.00 1.60
CA THR A 76 -4.16 4.14 0.17
C THR A 76 -4.77 5.42 -0.39
N LEU A 77 -5.94 5.83 0.10
CA LEU A 77 -6.58 7.08 -0.29
C LEU A 77 -5.76 8.29 0.15
N VAL A 78 -5.30 8.30 1.41
CA VAL A 78 -4.39 9.32 1.94
C VAL A 78 -3.08 9.34 1.13
N THR A 79 -2.50 8.18 0.83
CA THR A 79 -1.30 8.06 -0.01
C THR A 79 -1.52 8.70 -1.39
N ALA A 80 -2.64 8.38 -2.04
CA ALA A 80 -2.99 8.93 -3.35
C ALA A 80 -3.22 10.46 -3.29
N LEU A 81 -3.88 10.96 -2.24
CA LEU A 81 -4.07 12.39 -2.02
C LEU A 81 -2.75 13.12 -1.80
N LEU A 82 -1.88 12.61 -0.92
CA LEU A 82 -0.54 13.20 -0.68
C LEU A 82 0.30 13.21 -1.96
N PHE A 83 0.29 12.11 -2.71
CA PHE A 83 0.99 12.02 -3.98
C PHE A 83 0.45 13.03 -5.01
N SER A 84 -0.88 13.15 -5.12
CA SER A 84 -1.53 14.10 -6.03
C SER A 84 -1.24 15.55 -5.62
N LEU A 85 -1.27 15.86 -4.33
CA LEU A 85 -0.91 17.17 -3.78
C LEU A 85 0.57 17.49 -4.01
N GLY A 86 1.47 16.51 -3.95
CA GLY A 86 2.90 16.68 -4.27
C GLY A 86 3.16 16.93 -5.76
N LEU A 87 2.23 16.57 -6.64
CA LEU A 87 2.31 16.80 -8.08
C LEU A 87 1.85 18.20 -8.53
N ILE A 88 0.96 18.83 -7.74
CA ILE A 88 0.40 20.16 -8.03
C ILE A 88 1.42 21.31 -7.91
N PRO A 89 2.38 21.35 -6.96
CA PRO A 89 3.40 22.39 -6.94
C PRO A 89 4.35 22.13 -8.10
N GLY A 90 4.09 22.81 -9.21
CA GLY A 90 4.80 22.64 -10.46
C GLY A 90 4.63 23.84 -11.36
#